data_AF-A0A6H0KQ50-F1
#
_entry.id   AF-A0A6H0KQ50-F1
#
_cell.length_a   1.000
_cell.length_b   1.000
_cell.length_c   1.000
_cell.angle_alpha   90.00
_cell.angle_beta   90.00
_cell.angle_gamma   90.00
#
_symmetry.space_group_name_H-M   'P 1'
#
loop_
_entity.id
_entity.type
_entity.pdbx_description
1 polymer ?
#
loop_
_entity_poly.entity_id
_entity_poly.type
_entity_poly.pdbx_seq_one_letter_code
_entity_poly.pdbx_strand_id
1 'polypeptide(L)'
;MVIEIEKLTEKDFLQGNKPFSSLFHVSIWNSQTRIKILSKQEIDNVSILPIIKAVLLWVNNNRESCSEAAIEEGMILLAEEWMKDEDSKVIDEKDCYLTIDKEKVFLPITQTDFCNSLRVQSIVFSIEEGITDIDMYINCVPDYYAGHVIWYNLIMKNDKIECECNGLEG
;
A
#
# COMPACT_ATOMS: atom_id res chain seq x y z
N MET A 1 -11.11 11.15 -9.66
CA MET A 1 -11.02 12.31 -8.74
C MET A 1 -10.34 11.82 -7.48
N VAL A 2 -9.29 12.52 -7.03
CA VAL A 2 -8.61 12.23 -5.76
C VAL A 2 -9.22 13.13 -4.68
N ILE A 3 -9.60 12.54 -3.55
CA ILE A 3 -10.25 13.23 -2.43
C ILE A 3 -9.22 13.39 -1.31
N GLU A 4 -9.16 14.56 -0.69
CA GLU A 4 -8.38 14.75 0.54
C GLU A 4 -9.06 13.97 1.68
N ILE A 5 -8.27 13.31 2.53
CA ILE A 5 -8.79 12.41 3.58
C ILE A 5 -9.76 13.16 4.50
N GLU A 6 -9.46 14.41 4.82
CA GLU A 6 -10.28 15.28 5.67
C GLU A 6 -11.65 15.58 5.05
N LYS A 7 -11.70 15.66 3.73
CA LYS A 7 -12.90 15.99 2.94
C LYS A 7 -13.80 14.78 2.65
N LEU A 8 -13.40 13.56 3.03
CA LEU A 8 -14.26 12.39 2.86
C LEU A 8 -15.60 12.56 3.60
N THR A 9 -16.67 12.12 2.96
CA THR A 9 -18.04 12.15 3.46
C THR A 9 -18.70 10.80 3.23
N GLU A 10 -19.82 10.52 3.89
CA GLU A 10 -20.59 9.28 3.72
C GLU A 10 -21.00 9.03 2.26
N LYS A 11 -21.11 10.09 1.45
CA LYS A 11 -21.47 9.99 0.02
C LYS A 11 -20.38 9.35 -0.82
N ASP A 12 -19.12 9.44 -0.40
CA ASP A 12 -17.99 8.85 -1.13
C ASP A 12 -17.98 7.31 -1.04
N PHE A 13 -18.76 6.77 -0.10
CA PHE A 13 -18.95 5.34 0.14
C PHE A 13 -20.11 4.77 -0.68
N LEU A 14 -20.91 5.64 -1.32
CA LEU A 14 -22.06 5.26 -2.13
C LEU A 14 -21.63 5.15 -3.61
N GLN A 15 -21.34 3.94 -4.07
CA GLN A 15 -21.07 3.69 -5.51
C GLN A 15 -22.22 2.98 -6.21
N GLY A 16 -23.24 3.76 -6.57
CA GLY A 16 -24.31 3.33 -7.47
C GLY A 16 -25.02 2.05 -6.99
N ASN A 17 -25.29 1.12 -7.92
CA ASN A 17 -26.08 -0.09 -7.66
C ASN A 17 -25.32 -1.23 -6.95
N LYS A 18 -24.15 -0.97 -6.34
CA LYS A 18 -23.37 -1.98 -5.61
C LYS A 18 -23.45 -1.72 -4.10
N PRO A 19 -24.50 -2.18 -3.41
CA PRO A 19 -24.72 -1.88 -1.98
C PRO A 19 -23.63 -2.46 -1.06
N PHE A 20 -22.77 -3.34 -1.57
CA PHE A 20 -21.79 -4.13 -0.82
C PHE A 20 -20.34 -3.77 -1.13
N SER A 21 -20.08 -2.76 -1.97
CA SER A 21 -18.71 -2.35 -2.27
C SER A 21 -18.60 -0.88 -2.67
N SER A 22 -17.56 -0.21 -2.19
CA SER A 22 -17.21 1.14 -2.64
C SER A 22 -15.74 1.22 -3.06
N LEU A 23 -15.43 2.14 -3.99
CA LEU A 23 -14.11 2.32 -4.56
C LEU A 23 -13.80 3.79 -4.84
N PHE A 24 -12.99 4.44 -4.02
CA PHE A 24 -12.59 5.82 -4.26
C PHE A 24 -11.08 5.97 -4.19
N HIS A 25 -10.59 7.19 -4.42
CA HIS A 25 -9.16 7.48 -4.43
C HIS A 25 -8.86 8.63 -3.47
N VAL A 26 -7.80 8.47 -2.68
CA VAL A 26 -7.26 9.50 -1.79
C VAL A 26 -5.78 9.72 -2.07
N SER A 27 -5.21 10.80 -1.52
CA SER A 27 -3.76 11.01 -1.55
C SER A 27 -3.14 10.47 -0.25
N ILE A 28 -2.25 9.50 -0.36
CA ILE A 28 -1.41 9.02 0.75
C ILE A 28 0.04 9.06 0.30
N TRP A 29 0.91 9.66 1.13
CA TRP A 29 2.33 9.88 0.85
C TRP A 29 2.58 10.57 -0.50
N ASN A 30 1.73 11.54 -0.84
CA ASN A 30 1.74 12.27 -2.11
C ASN A 30 1.52 11.40 -3.36
N SER A 31 0.87 10.24 -3.19
CA SER A 31 0.52 9.32 -4.27
C SER A 31 -0.97 9.00 -4.26
N GLN A 32 -1.54 8.74 -5.45
CA GLN A 32 -2.93 8.35 -5.56
C GLN A 32 -3.10 6.90 -5.06
N THR A 33 -3.84 6.74 -3.96
CA THR A 33 -4.13 5.45 -3.36
C THR A 33 -5.58 5.07 -3.56
N ARG A 34 -5.78 3.82 -3.98
CA ARG A 34 -7.11 3.23 -4.17
C ARG A 34 -7.66 2.73 -2.84
N ILE A 35 -8.83 3.22 -2.44
CA ILE A 35 -9.54 2.73 -1.26
C ILE A 35 -10.68 1.84 -1.71
N LYS A 36 -10.69 0.60 -1.23
CA LYS A 36 -11.75 -0.36 -1.50
C LYS A 36 -12.42 -0.72 -0.19
N ILE A 37 -13.74 -0.70 -0.17
CA ILE A 37 -14.51 -1.18 0.96
C ILE A 37 -15.33 -2.35 0.46
N LEU A 38 -15.20 -3.48 1.14
CA LEU A 38 -15.88 -4.73 0.88
C LEU A 38 -16.79 -5.02 2.05
N SER A 39 -18.07 -5.21 1.81
CA SER A 39 -19.03 -5.57 2.85
C SER A 39 -19.85 -6.77 2.44
N LYS A 40 -20.23 -7.60 3.41
CA LYS A 40 -21.22 -8.68 3.20
C LYS A 40 -22.67 -8.20 3.35
N GLN A 41 -22.87 -7.01 3.90
CA GLN A 41 -24.17 -6.42 4.19
C GLN A 41 -24.20 -4.92 3.88
N GLU A 42 -25.38 -4.30 3.99
CA GLU A 42 -25.47 -2.85 3.82
C GLU A 42 -24.60 -2.14 4.86
N ILE A 43 -23.87 -1.13 4.42
CA ILE A 43 -22.85 -0.46 5.22
C ILE A 43 -23.50 0.74 5.93
N ASP A 44 -23.40 0.79 7.25
CA ASP A 44 -23.68 2.02 8.01
C ASP A 44 -22.51 3.00 7.85
N ASN A 45 -22.55 3.76 6.74
CA ASN A 45 -21.52 4.73 6.38
C ASN A 45 -21.25 5.78 7.47
N VAL A 46 -22.25 6.12 8.28
CA VAL A 46 -22.12 7.11 9.36
C VAL A 46 -21.15 6.58 10.42
N SER A 47 -21.31 5.32 10.81
CA SER A 47 -20.51 4.70 11.88
C SER A 47 -19.10 4.31 11.43
N ILE A 48 -18.91 3.89 10.17
CA ILE A 48 -17.61 3.42 9.66
C ILE A 48 -16.70 4.55 9.17
N LEU A 49 -17.26 5.67 8.71
CA LEU A 49 -16.49 6.80 8.15
C LEU A 49 -15.42 7.32 9.12
N PRO A 50 -15.70 7.56 10.41
CA PRO A 50 -14.68 8.02 11.36
C PRO A 50 -13.51 7.04 11.50
N ILE A 51 -13.79 5.73 11.50
CA ILE A 51 -12.76 4.70 11.68
C ILE A 51 -11.87 4.64 10.44
N ILE A 52 -12.46 4.64 9.25
CA ILE A 52 -11.70 4.65 7.99
C ILE A 52 -10.86 5.91 7.89
N LYS A 53 -11.42 7.08 8.20
CA LYS A 53 -10.64 8.33 8.25
C LYS A 53 -9.45 8.23 9.21
N ALA A 54 -9.65 7.69 10.40
CA ALA A 54 -8.58 7.52 11.38
C ALA A 54 -7.46 6.63 10.84
N VAL A 55 -7.81 5.51 10.19
CA VAL A 55 -6.83 4.60 9.56
C VAL A 55 -6.08 5.29 8.42
N LEU A 56 -6.79 5.94 7.50
CA LEU A 56 -6.15 6.63 6.37
C LEU A 56 -5.22 7.75 6.82
N LEU A 57 -5.62 8.53 7.82
CA LEU A 57 -4.77 9.57 8.43
C LEU A 57 -3.55 8.95 9.12
N TRP A 58 -3.73 7.85 9.83
CA TRP A 58 -2.62 7.15 10.46
C TRP A 58 -1.61 6.66 9.42
N VAL A 59 -2.05 5.98 8.36
CA VAL A 59 -1.15 5.53 7.29
C VAL A 59 -0.40 6.72 6.70
N ASN A 60 -1.10 7.81 6.39
CA ASN A 60 -0.47 9.00 5.79
C ASN A 60 0.59 9.64 6.70
N ASN A 61 0.44 9.54 8.02
CA ASN A 61 1.35 10.12 8.99
C ASN A 61 2.46 9.17 9.47
N ASN A 62 2.36 7.86 9.21
CA ASN A 62 3.26 6.84 9.75
C ASN A 62 4.03 6.10 8.63
N ARG A 63 4.46 6.84 7.60
CA ARG A 63 5.29 6.29 6.52
C ARG A 63 6.55 5.61 7.03
N GLU A 64 7.21 6.21 8.02
CA GLU A 64 8.43 5.69 8.63
C GLU A 64 8.19 4.32 9.27
N SER A 65 7.17 4.17 10.12
CA SER A 65 6.81 2.89 10.73
C SER A 65 6.53 1.80 9.70
N CYS A 66 5.79 2.12 8.63
CA CYS A 66 5.54 1.14 7.55
C CYS A 66 6.83 0.76 6.81
N SER A 67 7.73 1.73 6.59
CA SER A 67 9.00 1.48 5.90
C SER A 67 9.92 0.60 6.75
N GLU A 68 9.99 0.87 8.06
CA GLU A 68 10.73 0.06 9.03
C GLU A 68 10.23 -1.39 9.05
N ALA A 69 8.91 -1.60 9.10
CA ALA A 69 8.31 -2.93 9.08
C ALA A 69 8.71 -3.74 7.82
N ALA A 70 8.75 -3.13 6.64
CA ALA A 70 9.25 -3.82 5.43
C ALA A 70 10.75 -4.11 5.48
N ILE A 71 11.56 -3.21 6.05
CA ILE A 71 13.00 -3.43 6.19
C ILE A 71 13.27 -4.58 7.15
N GLU A 72 12.58 -4.63 8.28
CA GLU A 72 12.67 -5.71 9.27
C GLU A 72 12.24 -7.06 8.68
N GLU A 73 11.22 -7.07 7.82
CA GLU A 73 10.78 -8.25 7.08
C GLU A 73 11.72 -8.62 5.89
N GLY A 74 12.84 -7.91 5.72
CA GLY A 74 13.86 -8.26 4.75
C GLY A 74 13.52 -7.91 3.30
N MET A 75 12.58 -6.99 3.06
CA MET A 75 12.11 -6.64 1.72
C MET A 75 13.21 -6.08 0.81
N ILE A 76 14.23 -5.39 1.36
CA ILE A 76 15.37 -4.93 0.55
C ILE A 76 16.15 -6.12 -0.02
N LEU A 77 16.45 -7.14 0.80
CA LEU A 77 17.19 -8.32 0.35
C LEU A 77 16.40 -9.05 -0.74
N LEU A 78 15.09 -9.18 -0.55
CA LEU A 78 14.19 -9.77 -1.54
C LEU A 78 14.17 -8.96 -2.85
N ALA A 79 14.13 -7.62 -2.77
CA ALA A 79 14.20 -6.75 -3.94
C ALA A 79 15.51 -6.97 -4.73
N GLU A 80 16.65 -7.08 -4.04
CA GLU A 80 17.91 -7.37 -4.70
C GLU A 80 17.95 -8.75 -5.35
N GLU A 81 17.33 -9.76 -4.74
CA GLU A 81 17.21 -11.11 -5.31
C GLU A 81 16.37 -11.09 -6.59
N TRP A 82 15.24 -10.39 -6.58
CA TRP A 82 14.36 -10.24 -7.75
C TRP A 82 15.01 -9.45 -8.88
N MET A 83 15.79 -8.41 -8.55
CA MET A 83 16.48 -7.61 -9.56
C MET A 83 17.68 -8.31 -10.19
N LYS A 84 18.29 -9.30 -9.53
CA LYS A 84 19.46 -10.05 -10.03
C LYS A 84 19.08 -11.07 -11.11
N ASP A 85 18.49 -10.60 -12.19
CA ASP A 85 18.26 -11.37 -13.42
C ASP A 85 19.34 -11.03 -14.46
N GLU A 86 20.09 -12.04 -14.91
CA GLU A 86 21.15 -11.87 -15.93
C GLU A 86 20.60 -11.34 -17.25
N ASP A 87 19.36 -11.66 -17.62
CA ASP A 87 18.72 -11.14 -18.84
C ASP A 87 18.39 -9.65 -18.75
N SER A 88 18.33 -9.10 -17.52
CA SER A 88 18.04 -7.70 -17.24
C SER A 88 19.28 -6.84 -17.01
N LYS A 89 20.47 -7.47 -16.94
CA LYS A 89 21.73 -6.80 -16.61
C LYS A 89 22.19 -5.85 -17.70
N VAL A 90 22.61 -4.65 -17.29
CA VAL A 90 23.11 -3.62 -18.22
C VAL A 90 24.59 -3.84 -18.49
N ILE A 91 24.96 -4.06 -19.76
CA ILE A 91 26.31 -4.49 -20.19
C ILE A 91 27.42 -3.52 -19.74
N ASP A 92 27.18 -2.21 -19.86
CA ASP A 92 28.19 -1.18 -19.62
C ASP A 92 28.09 -0.52 -18.23
N GLU A 93 27.21 -1.02 -17.35
CA GLU A 93 27.00 -0.46 -16.02
C GLU A 93 27.16 -1.53 -14.96
N LYS A 94 28.03 -1.24 -13.99
CA LYS A 94 28.31 -2.17 -12.90
C LYS A 94 27.10 -2.30 -11.99
N ASP A 95 26.69 -3.54 -11.71
CA ASP A 95 25.62 -3.90 -10.79
C ASP A 95 24.30 -3.15 -11.08
N CYS A 96 24.01 -2.92 -12.37
CA CYS A 96 22.83 -2.23 -12.86
C CYS A 96 21.93 -3.19 -13.64
N TYR A 97 20.64 -3.16 -13.30
CA TYR A 97 19.61 -4.06 -13.82
C TYR A 97 18.40 -3.25 -14.27
N LEU A 98 17.60 -3.82 -15.18
CA LEU A 98 16.38 -3.20 -15.70
C LEU A 98 15.14 -3.85 -15.09
N THR A 99 14.21 -3.02 -14.60
CA THR A 99 12.86 -3.48 -14.26
C THR A 99 12.11 -3.92 -15.53
N ILE A 100 10.94 -4.53 -15.35
CA ILE A 100 10.03 -4.87 -16.46
C ILE A 100 9.65 -3.63 -17.29
N ASP A 101 9.61 -2.47 -16.66
CA ASP A 101 9.32 -1.16 -17.25
C ASP A 101 10.57 -0.44 -17.80
N LYS A 102 11.71 -1.13 -17.85
CA LYS A 102 13.00 -0.62 -18.34
C LYS A 102 13.58 0.54 -17.53
N GLU A 103 13.21 0.62 -16.25
CA GLU A 103 13.85 1.53 -15.30
C GLU A 103 15.14 0.91 -14.76
N LYS A 104 16.17 1.73 -14.52
CA LYS A 104 17.44 1.25 -13.98
C LYS A 104 17.39 1.14 -12.46
N VAL A 105 17.94 0.04 -11.95
CA VAL A 105 18.16 -0.19 -10.52
C VAL A 105 19.62 -0.57 -10.31
N PHE A 106 20.28 0.14 -9.39
CA PHE A 106 21.66 -0.13 -9.01
C PHE A 106 21.69 -0.90 -7.69
N LEU A 107 22.52 -1.94 -7.63
CA LEU A 107 22.72 -2.75 -6.43
C LEU A 107 24.06 -2.39 -5.75
N PRO A 108 24.14 -2.45 -4.40
CA PRO A 108 23.04 -2.77 -3.48
C PRO A 108 22.00 -1.64 -3.38
N ILE A 109 20.75 -2.00 -3.11
CA ILE A 109 19.66 -1.02 -2.92
C ILE A 109 19.83 -0.43 -1.52
N THR A 110 19.98 0.89 -1.44
CA THR A 110 20.11 1.55 -0.12
C THR A 110 18.74 1.60 0.58
N GLN A 111 18.74 1.61 1.91
CA GLN A 111 17.51 1.82 2.68
C GLN A 111 16.79 3.12 2.28
N THR A 112 17.56 4.18 2.02
CA THR A 112 17.01 5.47 1.55
C THR A 112 16.29 5.31 0.21
N ASP A 113 16.91 4.65 -0.76
CA ASP A 113 16.31 4.44 -2.09
C ASP A 113 15.09 3.54 -2.01
N PHE A 114 15.14 2.50 -1.17
CA PHE A 114 13.99 1.64 -0.90
C PHE A 114 12.83 2.40 -0.26
N CYS A 115 13.05 3.10 0.85
CA CYS A 115 12.00 3.88 1.51
C CYS A 115 11.41 4.94 0.55
N ASN A 116 12.24 5.55 -0.29
CA ASN A 116 11.82 6.51 -1.30
C ASN A 116 11.05 5.90 -2.47
N SER A 117 11.16 4.60 -2.73
CA SER A 117 10.42 3.92 -3.79
C SER A 117 8.99 3.55 -3.36
N LEU A 118 8.72 3.38 -2.07
CA LEU A 118 7.42 2.91 -1.54
C LEU A 118 6.27 3.86 -1.86
N ARG A 119 5.19 3.32 -2.45
CA ARG A 119 3.93 4.03 -2.74
C ARG A 119 2.75 3.18 -2.29
N VAL A 120 1.77 3.77 -1.61
CA VAL A 120 0.57 3.03 -1.20
C VAL A 120 -0.34 2.86 -2.39
N GLN A 121 -0.37 1.67 -2.96
CA GLN A 121 -1.18 1.35 -4.13
C GLN A 121 -2.66 1.28 -3.74
N SER A 122 -2.98 0.51 -2.70
CA SER A 122 -4.36 0.38 -2.24
C SER A 122 -4.49 0.01 -0.77
N ILE A 123 -5.65 0.34 -0.20
CA ILE A 123 -6.09 -0.13 1.11
C ILE A 123 -7.48 -0.73 0.96
N VAL A 124 -7.67 -1.93 1.49
CA VAL A 124 -8.91 -2.70 1.42
C VAL A 124 -9.46 -2.86 2.84
N PHE A 125 -10.66 -2.33 3.06
CA PHE A 125 -11.40 -2.52 4.30
C PHE A 125 -12.44 -3.61 4.10
N SER A 126 -12.38 -4.67 4.90
CA SER A 126 -13.38 -5.72 4.97
C SER A 126 -14.36 -5.44 6.12
N ILE A 127 -15.65 -5.48 5.83
CA ILE A 127 -16.73 -5.14 6.75
C ILE A 127 -17.72 -6.30 6.86
N GLU A 128 -17.94 -6.74 8.09
CA GLU A 128 -19.01 -7.67 8.48
C GLU A 128 -19.86 -7.02 9.58
N GLU A 129 -19.70 -7.43 10.84
CA GLU A 129 -20.31 -6.78 12.02
C GLU A 129 -19.49 -5.58 12.52
N GLY A 130 -18.75 -4.93 11.60
CA GLY A 130 -17.70 -3.96 11.88
C GLY A 130 -16.54 -4.16 10.90
N ILE A 131 -15.50 -3.33 11.02
CA ILE A 131 -14.26 -3.53 10.24
C ILE A 131 -13.55 -4.75 10.82
N THR A 132 -13.41 -5.81 10.02
CA THR A 132 -12.76 -7.06 10.44
C THR A 132 -11.29 -7.07 10.07
N ASP A 133 -10.97 -6.58 8.88
CA ASP A 133 -9.63 -6.64 8.30
C ASP A 133 -9.34 -5.39 7.49
N ILE A 134 -8.07 -5.00 7.50
CA ILE A 134 -7.56 -3.86 6.76
C ILE A 134 -6.25 -4.28 6.10
N ASP A 135 -6.31 -4.56 4.80
CA ASP A 135 -5.13 -4.90 4.01
C ASP A 135 -4.60 -3.66 3.31
N MET A 136 -3.30 -3.43 3.38
CA MET A 136 -2.61 -2.35 2.69
C MET A 136 -1.57 -2.94 1.74
N TYR A 137 -1.56 -2.42 0.51
CA TYR A 137 -0.70 -2.88 -0.57
C TYR A 137 0.21 -1.75 -1.00
N ILE A 138 1.51 -1.98 -0.93
CA ILE A 138 2.54 -1.00 -1.26
C ILE A 138 3.35 -1.50 -2.46
N ASN A 139 3.45 -0.70 -3.50
CA ASN A 139 4.35 -0.97 -4.63
C ASN A 139 5.64 -0.15 -4.51
N CYS A 140 6.64 -0.51 -5.29
CA CYS A 140 7.89 0.25 -5.43
C CYS A 140 7.90 1.00 -6.78
N VAL A 141 8.55 2.15 -6.81
CA VAL A 141 8.93 2.88 -8.03
C VAL A 141 10.41 3.27 -7.90
N PRO A 142 11.35 2.63 -8.62
CA PRO A 142 11.15 1.60 -9.66
C PRO A 142 10.50 0.32 -9.14
N ASP A 143 9.84 -0.43 -10.03
CA ASP A 143 9.23 -1.73 -9.67
C ASP A 143 10.29 -2.82 -9.46
N TYR A 144 10.65 -3.04 -8.19
CA TYR A 144 11.62 -4.05 -7.78
C TYR A 144 11.08 -5.48 -7.82
N TYR A 145 9.75 -5.69 -7.92
CA TYR A 145 9.12 -7.00 -7.73
C TYR A 145 8.26 -7.44 -8.92
N ALA A 146 8.54 -6.91 -10.11
CA ALA A 146 7.90 -7.30 -11.37
C ALA A 146 6.36 -7.39 -11.28
N GLY A 147 5.74 -6.39 -10.67
CA GLY A 147 4.30 -6.22 -10.53
C GLY A 147 3.72 -6.70 -9.20
N HIS A 148 4.49 -7.43 -8.37
CA HIS A 148 4.05 -7.83 -7.03
C HIS A 148 4.10 -6.62 -6.08
N VAL A 149 3.25 -6.66 -5.06
CA VAL A 149 3.15 -5.62 -4.04
C VAL A 149 3.57 -6.17 -2.69
N ILE A 150 4.11 -5.30 -1.84
CA ILE A 150 4.34 -5.61 -0.44
C ILE A 150 2.98 -5.53 0.26
N TRP A 151 2.56 -6.63 0.87
CA TRP A 151 1.31 -6.74 1.60
C TRP A 151 1.52 -6.46 3.09
N TYR A 152 0.60 -5.67 3.65
CA TYR A 152 0.54 -5.34 5.05
C TYR A 152 -0.85 -5.63 5.61
N ASN A 153 -0.89 -6.10 6.85
CA ASN A 153 -2.09 -6.07 7.67
C ASN A 153 -2.03 -4.85 8.61
N LEU A 154 -3.11 -4.07 8.67
CA LEU A 154 -3.26 -2.97 9.63
C LEU A 154 -4.16 -3.42 10.79
N ILE A 155 -3.57 -3.52 11.97
CA ILE A 155 -4.21 -4.07 13.16
C ILE A 155 -4.66 -2.93 14.09
N MET A 156 -5.94 -2.91 14.42
CA MET A 156 -6.50 -1.96 15.41
C MET A 156 -6.55 -2.62 16.80
N LYS A 157 -5.78 -2.11 17.76
CA LYS A 157 -5.76 -2.57 19.17
C LYS A 157 -5.78 -1.39 20.13
N ASN A 158 -6.74 -1.34 21.05
CA ASN A 158 -6.81 -0.34 22.13
C ASN A 158 -6.59 1.10 21.64
N ASP A 159 -7.33 1.51 20.60
CA ASP A 159 -7.23 2.82 19.95
C ASP A 159 -5.88 3.14 19.28
N LYS A 160 -5.00 2.13 19.11
CA LYS A 160 -3.77 2.22 18.34
C LYS A 160 -3.89 1.41 17.05
N ILE A 161 -3.17 1.88 16.04
CA ILE A 161 -3.00 1.18 14.77
C ILE A 161 -1.55 0.71 14.71
N GLU A 162 -1.36 -0.56 14.40
CA GLU A 162 -0.07 -1.20 14.13
C GLU A 162 -0.08 -1.67 12.67
N CYS A 163 1.09 -1.69 12.02
CA CYS A 163 1.25 -2.28 10.70
C CYS A 163 2.18 -3.49 10.77
N GLU A 164 1.78 -4.60 10.15
CA GLU A 164 2.57 -5.82 10.02
C GLU A 164 2.84 -6.07 8.54
N CYS A 165 4.12 -6.17 8.16
CA CYS A 165 4.52 -6.52 6.79
C CYS A 165 4.50 -8.04 6.65
N ASN A 166 3.80 -8.56 5.64
CA ASN A 166 3.60 -9.99 5.43
C ASN A 166 4.30 -10.51 4.17
N GLY A 167 5.22 -9.73 3.60
CA GLY A 167 5.95 -10.08 2.39
C GLY A 167 5.26 -9.64 1.11
N LEU A 168 5.41 -10.42 0.03
CA LEU A 168 4.87 -10.11 -1.29
C LEU A 168 3.51 -10.79 -1.54
N GLU A 169 2.61 -10.07 -2.20
CA GLU A 169 1.35 -10.58 -2.74
C GLU A 169 1.22 -10.13 -4.21
N GLY A 170 0.64 -10.98 -5.06
CA GLY A 170 0.48 -10.71 -6.50
C GLY A 170 0.45 -11.97 -7.34
#